data_AF-A0A973JJU0-F1
#
_entry.id   AF-A0A973JJU0-F1
#
_cell.length_a   1.000
_cell.length_b   1.000
_cell.length_c   1.000
_cell.angle_alpha   90.00
_cell.angle_beta   90.00
_cell.angle_gamma   90.00
#
_symmetry.space_group_name_H-M   'P 1'
#
loop_
_entity.id
_entity.type
_entity.pdbx_description
1 polymer ?
#
loop_
_entity_poly.entity_id
_entity_poly.type
_entity_poly.pdbx_seq_one_letter_code
_entity_poly.pdbx_strand_id
1 'polypeptide(L)'
;MNLSTPEQVAETIERIRYGLVRSEPWEELRESERAARVDLLTRALDGAGLTGEIVALQRRADESDQLAALVATRETELALAIAARETDLRRERQEHDAAIVRLSDQVAALRSELDASQAHEASANERADAAWTALDTMRAALATADAVSPPPGTPGTPTPHRDAAPVSPVPAAAAAASSAPQPAPRGRFSLPRLAANPR
;
A
#
# COMPACT_ATOMS: atom_id res chain seq x y z
N MET A 1 26.80 38.09 9.58
CA MET A 1 27.89 39.03 9.92
C MET A 1 27.53 40.36 9.27
N ASN A 2 27.59 41.50 9.98
CA ASN A 2 27.34 42.79 9.32
C ASN A 2 28.51 43.07 8.37
N LEU A 3 28.25 43.03 7.06
CA LEU A 3 29.26 43.29 6.05
C LEU A 3 29.52 44.79 5.96
N SER A 4 30.77 45.17 6.19
CA SER A 4 31.22 46.54 6.30
C SER A 4 31.14 47.26 4.95
N THR A 5 30.36 48.33 4.83
CA THR A 5 30.39 49.24 3.66
C THR A 5 31.84 49.70 3.39
N PRO A 6 32.19 50.16 2.17
CA PRO A 6 33.53 50.66 1.89
C PRO A 6 34.00 51.73 2.89
N GLU A 7 33.08 52.58 3.35
CA GLU A 7 33.29 53.56 4.41
C GLU A 7 33.55 52.91 5.78
N GLN A 8 32.79 51.88 6.16
CA GLN A 8 33.04 51.11 7.39
C GLN A 8 34.35 50.32 7.34
N VAL A 9 34.75 49.83 6.15
CA VAL A 9 36.06 49.22 5.93
C VAL A 9 37.16 50.26 6.11
N ALA A 10 37.00 51.44 5.50
CA ALA A 10 37.94 52.54 5.68
C ALA A 10 38.05 52.97 7.15
N GLU A 11 36.91 53.12 7.84
CA GLU A 11 36.89 53.44 9.27
C GLU A 11 37.58 52.36 10.11
N THR A 12 37.33 51.09 9.84
CA THR A 12 37.97 49.98 10.55
C THR A 12 39.49 49.98 10.33
N ILE A 13 39.94 50.19 9.09
CA ILE A 13 41.37 50.27 8.76
C ILE A 13 42.02 51.46 9.47
N GLU A 14 41.42 52.65 9.42
CA GLU A 14 41.96 53.84 10.09
C GLU A 14 41.97 53.69 11.61
N ARG A 15 40.93 53.08 12.19
CA ARG A 15 40.86 52.76 13.63
C ARG A 15 42.02 51.86 14.06
N ILE A 16 42.25 50.78 13.31
CA ILE A 16 43.38 49.84 13.56
C ILE A 16 44.72 50.56 13.38
N ARG A 17 44.89 51.28 12.27
CA ARG A 17 46.12 52.03 11.94
C ARG A 17 46.45 53.06 13.01
N TYR A 18 45.46 53.82 13.48
CA TYR A 18 45.65 54.84 14.51
C TYR A 18 46.11 54.22 15.82
N GLY A 19 45.41 53.18 16.29
CA GLY A 19 45.80 52.46 17.51
C GLY A 19 47.22 51.90 17.44
N LEU A 20 47.64 51.38 16.27
CA LEU A 20 49.00 50.86 16.06
C LEU A 20 50.09 51.95 16.04
N VAL A 21 49.80 53.13 15.46
CA VAL A 21 50.81 54.18 15.25
C VAL A 21 50.94 55.12 16.45
N ARG A 22 49.82 55.44 17.10
CA ARG A 22 49.76 56.44 18.17
C ARG A 22 49.68 55.83 19.57
N SER A 23 49.35 54.54 19.69
CA SER A 23 49.08 53.88 20.97
C SER A 23 47.98 54.57 21.80
N GLU A 24 47.13 55.35 21.14
CA GLU A 24 45.98 56.06 21.69
C GLU A 24 44.69 55.46 21.09
N PRO A 25 43.56 55.48 21.82
CA PRO A 25 42.29 55.00 21.28
C PRO A 25 41.77 55.94 20.18
N TRP A 26 41.21 55.37 19.12
CA TRP A 26 40.63 56.11 17.98
C TRP A 26 39.50 57.05 18.40
N GLU A 27 38.82 56.70 19.49
CA GLU A 27 37.71 57.44 20.06
C GLU A 27 38.15 58.80 20.66
N GLU A 28 39.44 59.00 20.94
CA GLU A 28 40.00 60.27 21.43
C GLU A 28 40.21 61.33 20.33
N LEU A 29 40.24 60.92 19.05
CA LEU A 29 40.26 61.88 17.94
C LEU A 29 38.97 62.70 17.92
N ARG A 30 39.08 63.96 17.49
CA ARG A 30 37.89 64.78 17.23
C ARG A 30 37.10 64.15 16.09
N GLU A 31 35.78 64.26 16.15
CA GLU A 31 34.88 63.70 15.12
C GLU A 31 35.23 64.19 13.71
N SER A 32 35.57 65.48 13.56
CA SER A 32 35.99 66.05 12.29
C SER A 32 37.32 65.48 11.77
N GLU A 33 38.23 65.11 12.66
CA GLU A 33 39.52 64.50 12.30
C GLU A 33 39.33 63.02 11.91
N ARG A 34 38.44 62.30 12.60
CA ARG A 34 38.03 60.95 12.20
C ARG A 34 37.40 60.96 10.81
N ALA A 35 36.39 61.80 10.59
CA ALA A 35 35.71 61.92 9.31
C ALA A 35 36.70 62.24 8.17
N ALA A 36 37.60 63.21 8.38
CA ALA A 36 38.59 63.58 7.36
C ALA A 36 39.56 62.43 7.00
N ARG A 37 39.93 61.60 7.97
CA ARG A 37 40.79 60.42 7.73
C ARG A 37 40.05 59.32 6.99
N VAL A 38 38.81 59.03 7.40
CA VAL A 38 37.95 58.05 6.71
C VAL A 38 37.68 58.49 5.27
N ASP A 39 37.39 59.77 5.04
CA ASP A 39 37.21 60.33 3.70
C ASP A 39 38.45 60.19 2.82
N LEU A 40 39.63 60.41 3.40
CA LEU A 40 40.90 60.30 2.68
C LEU A 40 41.18 58.85 2.29
N LEU A 41 40.96 57.90 3.19
CA LEU A 41 41.13 56.49 2.90
C LEU A 41 40.07 55.99 1.91
N THR A 42 38.82 56.41 2.05
CA THR A 42 37.74 56.06 1.10
C THR A 42 38.09 56.51 -0.30
N ARG A 43 38.56 57.76 -0.48
CA ARG A 43 39.06 58.25 -1.77
C ARG A 43 40.26 57.47 -2.30
N ALA A 44 41.15 57.01 -1.41
CA ALA A 44 42.29 56.17 -1.80
C ALA A 44 41.85 54.77 -2.26
N LEU A 45 40.87 54.15 -1.58
CA LEU A 45 40.27 52.89 -1.97
C LEU A 45 39.53 53.02 -3.31
N ASP A 46 38.81 54.11 -3.52
CA ASP A 46 38.16 54.45 -4.79
C ASP A 46 39.18 54.58 -5.92
N GLY A 47 40.24 55.37 -5.70
CA GLY A 47 41.32 55.58 -6.67
C GLY A 47 42.08 54.30 -7.04
N ALA A 48 42.15 53.34 -6.10
CA ALA A 48 42.71 52.01 -6.32
C ALA A 48 41.71 51.00 -6.93
N GLY A 49 40.43 51.37 -7.08
CA GLY A 49 39.37 50.48 -7.59
C GLY A 49 38.83 49.46 -6.57
N LEU A 50 39.30 49.50 -5.32
CA LEU A 50 38.97 48.51 -4.29
C LEU A 50 37.53 48.63 -3.78
N THR A 51 36.92 49.82 -3.85
CA THR A 51 35.52 50.03 -3.47
C THR A 51 34.58 49.15 -4.29
N GLY A 52 34.83 49.02 -5.60
CA GLY A 52 34.04 48.15 -6.48
C GLY A 52 34.18 46.67 -6.12
N GLU A 53 35.40 46.25 -5.76
CA GLU A 53 35.68 44.87 -5.33
C GLU A 53 35.02 44.55 -3.98
N ILE A 54 35.05 45.47 -3.03
CA ILE A 54 34.37 45.33 -1.73
C ILE A 54 32.87 45.14 -1.95
N VAL A 55 32.24 45.98 -2.77
CA VAL A 55 30.80 45.86 -3.08
C VAL A 55 30.48 44.56 -3.82
N ALA A 56 31.33 44.11 -4.74
CA ALA A 56 31.15 42.85 -5.45
C ALA A 56 31.27 41.64 -4.50
N LEU A 57 32.21 41.67 -3.56
CA LEU A 57 32.38 40.63 -2.54
C LEU A 57 31.18 40.59 -1.59
N GLN A 58 30.66 41.76 -1.19
CA GLN A 58 29.44 41.83 -0.38
C GLN A 58 28.25 41.19 -1.08
N ARG A 59 28.02 41.55 -2.35
CA ARG A 59 26.95 40.95 -3.14
C ARG A 59 27.10 39.43 -3.24
N ARG A 60 28.31 38.94 -3.46
CA ARG A 60 28.58 37.50 -3.53
C ARG A 60 28.33 36.81 -2.18
N ALA A 61 28.64 37.47 -1.07
CA ALA A 61 28.34 36.96 0.27
C ALA A 61 26.81 36.91 0.50
N ASP A 62 26.07 37.95 0.12
CA ASP A 62 24.61 37.97 0.21
C ASP A 62 23.96 36.88 -0.66
N GLU A 63 24.47 36.69 -1.89
CA GLU A 63 24.04 35.60 -2.79
C GLU A 63 24.33 34.22 -2.16
N SER A 64 25.49 34.05 -1.52
CA SER A 64 25.84 32.81 -0.81
C SER A 64 24.89 32.52 0.35
N ASP A 65 24.54 33.53 1.14
CA ASP A 65 23.61 33.38 2.27
C ASP A 65 22.19 33.05 1.78
N GLN A 66 21.75 33.65 0.67
CA GLN A 66 20.48 33.31 0.03
C GLN A 66 20.45 31.87 -0.48
N LEU A 67 21.54 31.42 -1.13
CA LEU A 67 21.65 30.04 -1.59
C LEU A 67 21.65 29.05 -0.43
N ALA A 68 22.35 29.36 0.67
CA ALA A 68 22.34 28.54 1.87
C ALA A 68 20.93 28.41 2.47
N ALA A 69 20.16 29.51 2.51
CA ALA A 69 18.78 29.48 2.96
C ALA A 69 17.86 28.64 2.05
N LEU A 70 18.06 28.72 0.73
CA LEU A 70 17.33 27.89 -0.23
C LEU A 70 17.67 26.40 -0.07
N VAL A 71 18.94 26.07 0.11
CA VAL A 71 19.38 24.68 0.36
C VAL A 71 18.75 24.14 1.64
N ALA A 72 18.81 24.88 2.75
CA ALA A 72 18.18 24.48 4.01
C ALA A 72 16.67 24.24 3.84
N THR A 73 15.98 25.13 3.11
CA THR A 73 14.56 24.96 2.79
C THR A 73 14.32 23.67 2.00
N ARG A 74 15.10 23.42 0.94
CA ARG A 74 14.97 22.19 0.13
C ARG A 74 15.29 20.92 0.90
N GLU A 75 16.27 20.96 1.80
CA GLU A 75 16.59 19.82 2.66
C GLU A 75 15.40 19.47 3.58
N THR A 76 14.73 20.48 4.15
CA THR A 76 13.52 20.25 4.96
C THR A 76 12.36 19.68 4.13
N GLU A 77 12.13 20.20 2.93
CA GLU A 77 11.09 19.70 2.02
C GLU A 77 11.35 18.24 1.62
N LEU A 78 12.59 17.90 1.29
CA LEU A 78 12.98 16.53 0.93
C LEU A 78 12.82 15.58 2.11
N ALA A 79 13.23 15.98 3.32
CA ALA A 79 13.06 15.17 4.52
C ALA A 79 11.57 14.87 4.79
N LEU A 80 10.70 15.87 4.63
CA LEU A 80 9.25 15.68 4.77
C LEU A 80 8.68 14.76 3.68
N ALA A 81 9.10 14.93 2.42
CA ALA A 81 8.65 14.10 1.31
C ALA A 81 9.08 12.64 1.48
N ILE A 82 10.30 12.39 1.95
CA ILE A 82 10.80 11.04 2.26
C ILE A 82 9.95 10.41 3.38
N ALA A 83 9.72 11.14 4.48
CA ALA A 83 8.91 10.64 5.59
C ALA A 83 7.49 10.27 5.15
N ALA A 84 6.84 11.12 4.35
CA ALA A 84 5.51 10.84 3.79
C ALA A 84 5.52 9.60 2.88
N ARG A 85 6.53 9.49 2.00
CA ARG A 85 6.65 8.34 1.11
C ARG A 85 6.87 7.04 1.86
N GLU A 86 7.65 7.06 2.94
CA GLU A 86 7.84 5.88 3.78
C GLU A 86 6.55 5.47 4.49
N THR A 87 5.74 6.43 4.96
CA THR A 87 4.44 6.10 5.56
C THR A 87 3.49 5.46 4.56
N ASP A 88 3.44 5.95 3.33
CA ASP A 88 2.61 5.38 2.26
C ASP A 88 3.06 3.95 1.92
N LEU A 89 4.36 3.74 1.74
CA LEU A 89 4.91 2.41 1.42
C LEU A 89 4.67 1.41 2.55
N ARG A 90 4.76 1.83 3.82
CA ARG A 90 4.42 0.97 4.96
C ARG A 90 2.95 0.57 4.92
N ARG A 91 2.06 1.52 4.62
CA ARG A 91 0.61 1.26 4.51
C ARG A 91 0.29 0.31 3.37
N GLU A 92 0.82 0.56 2.17
CA GLU A 92 0.62 -0.30 1.00
C GLU A 92 1.10 -1.73 1.27
N ARG A 93 2.26 -1.90 1.92
CA ARG A 93 2.76 -3.23 2.30
C ARG A 93 1.82 -3.93 3.26
N GLN A 94 1.33 -3.25 4.29
CA GLN A 94 0.36 -3.83 5.24
C GLN A 94 -0.95 -4.23 4.54
N GLU A 95 -1.45 -3.40 3.62
CA GLU A 95 -2.64 -3.69 2.84
C GLU A 95 -2.44 -4.92 1.93
N HIS A 96 -1.27 -5.03 1.28
CA HIS A 96 -0.90 -6.17 0.46
C HIS A 96 -0.73 -7.44 1.28
N ASP A 97 -0.04 -7.39 2.42
CA ASP A 97 0.14 -8.55 3.30
C ASP A 97 -1.21 -9.06 3.81
N ALA A 98 -2.11 -8.16 4.22
CA ALA A 98 -3.47 -8.50 4.61
C ALA A 98 -4.30 -9.07 3.45
N ALA A 99 -4.07 -8.62 2.21
CA ALA A 99 -4.70 -9.19 1.03
C ALA A 99 -4.16 -10.60 0.72
N ILE A 100 -2.85 -10.83 0.83
CA ILE A 100 -2.22 -12.13 0.61
C ILE A 100 -2.75 -13.16 1.61
N VAL A 101 -2.84 -12.82 2.89
CA VAL A 101 -3.40 -13.71 3.92
C VAL A 101 -4.84 -14.08 3.57
N ARG A 102 -5.70 -13.10 3.31
CA ARG A 102 -7.11 -13.35 2.96
C ARG A 102 -7.25 -14.22 1.70
N LEU A 103 -6.48 -13.96 0.66
CA LEU A 103 -6.51 -14.74 -0.57
C LEU A 103 -5.99 -16.16 -0.34
N SER A 104 -4.96 -16.33 0.50
CA SER A 104 -4.44 -17.65 0.87
C SER A 104 -5.48 -18.46 1.65
N ASP A 105 -6.18 -17.84 2.59
CA ASP A 105 -7.27 -18.46 3.34
C ASP A 105 -8.42 -18.88 2.41
N GLN A 106 -8.79 -18.03 1.45
CA GLN A 106 -9.80 -18.36 0.43
C GLN A 106 -9.37 -19.55 -0.43
N VAL A 107 -8.11 -19.61 -0.87
CA VAL A 107 -7.59 -20.75 -1.63
C VAL A 107 -7.63 -22.04 -0.79
N ALA A 108 -7.27 -21.96 0.50
CA ALA A 108 -7.33 -23.11 1.39
C ALA A 108 -8.79 -23.60 1.58
N ALA A 109 -9.73 -22.68 1.77
CA ALA A 109 -11.15 -23.01 1.87
C ALA A 109 -11.68 -23.67 0.59
N LEU A 110 -11.41 -23.08 -0.58
CA LEU A 110 -11.84 -23.63 -1.87
C LEU A 110 -11.23 -25.01 -2.17
N ARG A 111 -9.98 -25.26 -1.75
CA ARG A 111 -9.36 -26.59 -1.85
C ARG A 111 -10.09 -27.60 -0.97
N SER A 112 -10.41 -27.23 0.27
CA SER A 112 -11.19 -28.10 1.16
C SER A 112 -12.58 -28.42 0.60
N GLU A 113 -13.25 -27.45 -0.02
CA GLU A 113 -14.54 -27.66 -0.67
C GLU A 113 -14.42 -28.60 -1.88
N LEU A 114 -13.36 -28.44 -2.68
CA LEU A 114 -13.07 -29.32 -3.82
C LEU A 114 -12.83 -30.76 -3.36
N ASP A 115 -11.98 -30.95 -2.35
CA ASP A 115 -11.68 -32.28 -1.80
C ASP A 115 -12.95 -32.96 -1.24
N ALA A 116 -13.81 -32.19 -0.55
CA ALA A 116 -15.10 -32.69 -0.07
C ALA A 116 -16.04 -33.09 -1.21
N SER A 117 -16.12 -32.27 -2.27
CA SER A 117 -16.92 -32.59 -3.47
C SER A 117 -16.44 -33.86 -4.14
N GLN A 118 -15.12 -34.03 -4.30
CA GLN A 118 -14.54 -35.25 -4.89
C GLN A 118 -14.82 -36.49 -4.05
N ALA A 119 -14.76 -36.39 -2.71
CA ALA A 119 -15.13 -37.49 -1.83
C ALA A 119 -16.62 -37.86 -1.93
N HIS A 120 -17.50 -36.86 -2.06
CA HIS A 120 -18.93 -37.08 -2.28
C HIS A 120 -19.22 -37.75 -3.62
N GLU A 121 -18.53 -37.34 -4.70
CA GLU A 121 -18.62 -37.97 -6.02
C GLU A 121 -18.16 -39.42 -5.99
N ALA A 122 -17.02 -39.72 -5.34
CA ALA A 122 -16.52 -41.08 -5.18
C ALA A 122 -17.55 -41.97 -4.46
N SER A 123 -18.11 -41.50 -3.34
CA SER A 123 -19.14 -42.23 -2.59
C SER A 123 -20.45 -42.37 -3.38
N ALA A 124 -20.82 -41.40 -4.21
CA ALA A 124 -21.98 -41.50 -5.08
C ALA A 124 -21.77 -42.57 -6.17
N ASN A 125 -20.58 -42.63 -6.76
CA ASN A 125 -20.21 -43.64 -7.75
C ASN A 125 -20.20 -45.05 -7.14
N GLU A 126 -19.60 -45.24 -5.96
CA GLU A 126 -19.63 -46.54 -5.26
C GLU A 126 -21.07 -47.02 -4.99
N ARG A 127 -21.95 -46.11 -4.56
CA ARG A 127 -23.38 -46.43 -4.37
C ARG A 127 -24.08 -46.76 -5.68
N ALA A 128 -23.76 -46.06 -6.76
CA ALA A 128 -24.30 -46.36 -8.09
C ALA A 128 -23.86 -47.74 -8.57
N ASP A 129 -22.59 -48.10 -8.42
CA ASP A 129 -22.04 -49.41 -8.79
C ASP A 129 -22.67 -50.55 -7.97
N ALA A 130 -22.86 -50.33 -6.65
CA ALA A 130 -23.56 -51.27 -5.79
C ALA A 130 -25.03 -51.45 -6.20
N ALA A 131 -25.72 -50.37 -6.58
CA ALA A 131 -27.09 -50.43 -7.08
C ALA A 131 -27.19 -51.17 -8.41
N TRP A 132 -26.25 -50.94 -9.34
CA TRP A 132 -26.19 -51.68 -10.61
C TRP A 132 -25.97 -53.18 -10.38
N THR A 133 -25.05 -53.53 -9.49
CA THR A 133 -24.82 -54.94 -9.11
C THR A 133 -26.07 -55.56 -8.49
N ALA A 134 -26.78 -54.84 -7.63
CA ALA A 134 -28.04 -55.32 -7.04
C ALA A 134 -29.12 -55.54 -8.13
N LEU A 135 -29.26 -54.63 -9.09
CA LEU A 135 -30.19 -54.79 -10.21
C LEU A 135 -29.86 -56.02 -11.08
N ASP A 136 -28.59 -56.26 -11.35
CA ASP A 136 -28.16 -57.42 -12.15
C ASP A 136 -28.41 -58.74 -11.40
N THR A 137 -28.17 -58.77 -10.08
CA THR A 137 -28.50 -59.96 -9.27
C THR A 137 -30.01 -60.23 -9.21
N MET A 138 -30.84 -59.18 -9.08
CA MET A 138 -32.30 -59.30 -9.16
C MET A 138 -32.74 -59.81 -10.53
N ARG A 139 -32.14 -59.31 -11.62
CA ARG A 139 -32.44 -59.75 -12.99
C ARG A 139 -32.08 -61.23 -13.19
N ALA A 140 -30.93 -61.67 -12.67
CA ALA A 140 -30.52 -63.07 -12.73
C ALA A 140 -31.48 -63.98 -11.93
N ALA A 141 -31.87 -63.56 -10.72
CA ALA A 141 -32.84 -64.29 -9.89
C ALA A 141 -34.21 -64.44 -10.58
N LEU A 142 -34.69 -63.39 -11.25
CA LEU A 142 -35.94 -63.43 -12.00
C LEU A 142 -35.85 -64.38 -13.21
N ALA A 143 -34.74 -64.37 -13.94
CA ALA A 143 -34.51 -65.30 -15.05
C ALA A 143 -34.47 -66.77 -14.58
N THR A 144 -33.90 -67.04 -13.39
CA THR A 144 -33.96 -68.38 -12.79
C THR A 144 -35.36 -68.76 -12.32
N ALA A 145 -36.19 -67.81 -11.88
CA ALA A 145 -37.57 -68.06 -11.50
C ALA A 145 -38.44 -68.40 -12.73
N ASP A 146 -38.23 -67.72 -13.86
CA ASP A 146 -38.90 -68.04 -15.14
C ASP A 146 -38.46 -69.39 -15.72
N ALA A 147 -37.21 -69.81 -15.47
CA ALA A 147 -36.72 -71.14 -15.87
C ALA A 147 -37.31 -72.29 -15.02
N VAL A 148 -37.86 -71.99 -13.83
CA VAL A 148 -38.57 -72.92 -12.96
C VAL A 148 -40.08 -72.71 -13.13
N SER A 149 -40.57 -72.84 -14.37
CA SER A 149 -42.00 -73.01 -14.62
C SER A 149 -42.38 -74.45 -14.24
N PRO A 150 -43.33 -74.69 -13.29
CA PRO A 150 -43.76 -76.04 -12.95
C PRO A 150 -44.59 -76.67 -14.09
N PRO A 151 -44.55 -78.01 -14.30
CA PRO A 151 -45.47 -78.68 -15.21
C PRO A 151 -46.93 -78.59 -14.70
N PRO A 152 -47.94 -78.71 -15.59
CA PRO A 152 -49.32 -78.42 -15.24
C PRO A 152 -49.95 -79.52 -14.35
N GLY A 153 -50.41 -79.10 -13.17
CA GLY A 153 -51.73 -79.42 -12.60
C GLY A 153 -51.98 -80.80 -11.97
N THR A 154 -52.44 -80.78 -10.71
CA THR A 154 -53.71 -81.42 -10.28
C THR A 154 -54.37 -80.60 -9.16
N PRO A 155 -55.72 -80.56 -9.07
CA PRO A 155 -56.46 -79.60 -8.26
C PRO A 155 -56.70 -80.07 -6.82
N GLY A 156 -56.60 -79.15 -5.87
CA GLY A 156 -56.96 -79.34 -4.46
C GLY A 156 -57.60 -78.07 -3.87
N THR A 157 -58.81 -78.26 -3.34
CA THR A 157 -59.85 -77.31 -2.90
C THR A 157 -59.48 -76.53 -1.61
N PRO A 158 -60.11 -75.37 -1.32
CA PRO A 158 -59.59 -74.33 -0.42
C PRO A 158 -60.21 -74.35 0.99
N THR A 159 -59.63 -73.61 1.94
CA THR A 159 -60.39 -72.94 3.03
C THR A 159 -59.52 -71.89 3.76
N PRO A 160 -60.14 -70.89 4.43
CA PRO A 160 -59.61 -69.54 4.58
C PRO A 160 -58.94 -69.29 5.93
N HIS A 161 -58.08 -68.26 5.99
CA HIS A 161 -58.06 -67.40 7.17
C HIS A 161 -57.78 -65.95 6.82
N ARG A 162 -58.52 -65.12 7.55
CA ARG A 162 -58.80 -63.70 7.40
C ARG A 162 -57.88 -62.90 8.34
N ASP A 163 -57.87 -61.59 8.10
CA ASP A 163 -57.37 -60.48 8.92
C ASP A 163 -55.88 -60.18 8.79
N ALA A 164 -55.41 -58.94 8.81
CA ALA A 164 -55.96 -57.62 8.56
C ALA A 164 -54.71 -56.72 8.54
N ALA A 165 -54.59 -55.84 7.55
CA ALA A 165 -53.64 -54.72 7.58
C ALA A 165 -54.08 -53.74 8.72
N PRO A 166 -53.31 -52.69 9.13
CA PRO A 166 -52.77 -51.72 8.16
C PRO A 166 -51.56 -50.84 8.58
N VAL A 167 -51.18 -50.02 7.59
CA VAL A 167 -50.51 -48.69 7.58
C VAL A 167 -49.01 -48.56 7.87
N SER A 168 -48.33 -47.98 6.88
CA SER A 168 -47.06 -47.24 6.96
C SER A 168 -47.16 -45.98 7.87
N PRO A 169 -46.05 -45.28 8.15
CA PRO A 169 -45.71 -44.19 7.22
C PRO A 169 -44.21 -43.96 6.98
N VAL A 170 -43.99 -43.36 5.81
CA VAL A 170 -42.81 -42.64 5.32
C VAL A 170 -42.60 -41.34 6.13
N PRO A 171 -41.35 -40.88 6.30
CA PRO A 171 -41.03 -39.44 6.29
C PRO A 171 -40.15 -39.15 5.06
N ALA A 172 -40.60 -38.41 4.04
CA ALA A 172 -40.86 -36.98 3.96
C ALA A 172 -39.58 -36.15 4.17
N ALA A 173 -39.16 -35.53 3.08
CA ALA A 173 -38.00 -34.67 2.92
C ALA A 173 -37.97 -33.49 3.90
N ALA A 174 -36.78 -33.17 4.40
CA ALA A 174 -36.47 -31.85 4.93
C ALA A 174 -35.60 -31.12 3.90
N ALA A 175 -36.25 -30.26 3.12
CA ALA A 175 -35.60 -29.16 2.43
C ALA A 175 -35.16 -28.14 3.50
N ALA A 176 -33.85 -27.89 3.60
CA ALA A 176 -33.31 -26.71 4.26
C ALA A 176 -32.59 -25.88 3.20
N ALA A 177 -33.34 -24.95 2.61
CA ALA A 177 -32.77 -23.76 2.00
C ALA A 177 -32.31 -22.84 3.13
N SER A 178 -31.04 -22.44 3.13
CA SER A 178 -30.60 -21.24 3.85
C SER A 178 -29.37 -20.63 3.16
N SER A 179 -29.69 -19.67 2.28
CA SER A 179 -28.99 -18.41 2.01
C SER A 179 -27.46 -18.42 1.88
N ALA A 180 -27.01 -18.49 0.63
CA ALA A 180 -25.73 -17.92 0.22
C ALA A 180 -25.79 -16.38 0.23
N PRO A 181 -24.79 -15.65 0.74
CA PRO A 181 -24.69 -14.21 0.55
C PRO A 181 -24.25 -13.87 -0.88
N GLN A 182 -25.06 -13.06 -1.57
CA GLN A 182 -24.71 -12.41 -2.85
C GLN A 182 -23.45 -11.53 -2.69
N PRO A 183 -22.43 -11.66 -3.56
CA PRO A 183 -21.44 -10.60 -3.73
C PRO A 183 -22.02 -9.47 -4.59
N ALA A 184 -22.10 -8.27 -3.99
CA ALA A 184 -22.48 -7.02 -4.65
C ALA A 184 -21.40 -6.55 -5.65
N PRO A 185 -21.75 -5.65 -6.59
CA PRO A 185 -21.10 -5.53 -7.90
C PRO A 185 -19.73 -4.85 -7.86
N ARG A 186 -18.86 -5.33 -8.75
CA ARG A 186 -17.55 -4.74 -9.10
C ARG A 186 -17.71 -3.24 -9.39
N GLY A 187 -17.29 -2.43 -8.43
CA GLY A 187 -17.05 -1.01 -8.63
C GLY A 187 -16.00 -0.82 -9.72
N ARG A 188 -16.40 -0.13 -10.78
CA ARG A 188 -15.51 0.30 -11.87
C ARG A 188 -14.44 1.22 -11.27
N PHE A 189 -13.23 0.72 -11.13
CA PHE A 189 -12.06 1.58 -10.94
C PHE A 189 -11.88 2.40 -12.23
N SER A 190 -12.28 3.66 -12.17
CA SER A 190 -11.94 4.66 -13.16
C SER A 190 -10.49 5.04 -12.93
N LEU A 191 -9.61 4.69 -13.88
CA LEU A 191 -8.23 5.14 -13.90
C LEU A 191 -8.20 6.66 -14.07
N PRO A 192 -7.46 7.43 -13.24
CA PRO A 192 -7.20 8.82 -13.54
C PRO A 192 -6.31 8.92 -14.77
N ARG A 193 -6.82 9.66 -15.76
CA ARG A 193 -6.19 10.01 -17.03
C ARG A 193 -4.87 10.74 -16.71
N LEU A 194 -3.73 10.16 -17.12
CA LEU A 194 -2.45 10.86 -17.16
C LEU A 194 -2.63 12.14 -17.99
N ALA A 195 -2.62 13.30 -17.33
CA ALA A 195 -2.40 14.57 -18.00
C ALA A 195 -0.90 14.66 -18.30
N ALA A 196 -0.55 14.43 -19.57
CA ALA A 196 0.71 14.90 -20.11
C ALA A 196 0.76 16.43 -19.92
N ASN A 197 1.78 16.92 -19.21
CA ASN A 197 2.08 18.34 -19.18
C ASN A 197 3.37 18.57 -19.96
N PRO A 198 3.33 19.33 -21.07
CA PRO A 198 4.51 19.68 -21.84
C PRO A 198 5.16 20.94 -21.26
N ARG A 199 6.42 20.83 -20.85
CA ARG A 199 7.41 21.90 -20.92
C ARG A 199 8.78 21.31 -21.18
#